data_AF-A0A9P1F613-F1
#
_entry.id   AF-A0A9P1F613-F1
#
_cell.length_a   1.000
_cell.length_b   1.000
_cell.length_c   1.000
_cell.angle_alpha   90.00
_cell.angle_beta   90.00
_cell.angle_gamma   90.00
#
_symmetry.space_group_name_H-M   'P 1'
#
loop_
_entity.id
_entity.type
_entity.pdbx_description
1 polymer ?
#
loop_
_entity_poly.entity_id
_entity_poly.type
_entity_poly.pdbx_seq_one_letter_code
_entity_poly.pdbx_strand_id
1 'polypeptide(L)'
;MQVKKLSVSQKSEQHFLVFALGWLLLKIELHLRYCPEGTAQQSMLSFFKFQIPKLREELCFTNKYVEFERKIEHFRNSVRSAGNILDQSKEVIIAHRLAHQLEPAWPPELASVE
;
A
#
# COMPACT_ATOMS: atom_id res chain seq x y z
N MET A 1 -36.59 5.08 6.23
CA MET A 1 -35.46 4.17 6.57
C MET A 1 -34.33 5.03 7.12
N GLN A 2 -33.96 4.91 8.40
CA GLN A 2 -32.81 5.65 8.95
C GLN A 2 -31.51 5.13 8.32
N VAL A 3 -30.75 6.01 7.67
CA VAL A 3 -29.42 5.67 7.16
C VAL A 3 -28.51 5.47 8.36
N LYS A 4 -28.19 4.21 8.70
CA LYS A 4 -27.25 3.91 9.78
C LYS A 4 -25.86 4.41 9.39
N LYS A 5 -25.31 5.33 10.19
CA LYS A 5 -23.90 5.73 10.16
C LYS A 5 -23.02 4.52 10.54
N LEU A 6 -21.73 4.61 10.27
CA LEU A 6 -20.75 3.60 10.70
C LEU A 6 -20.86 3.32 12.20
N SER A 7 -20.78 2.03 12.57
CA SER A 7 -20.58 1.61 13.96
C SER A 7 -19.21 2.07 14.48
N VAL A 8 -19.00 1.98 15.80
CA VAL A 8 -17.68 2.26 16.39
C VAL A 8 -16.61 1.34 15.80
N SER A 9 -16.90 0.04 15.67
CA SER A 9 -15.95 -0.93 15.08
C SER A 9 -15.62 -0.60 13.62
N GLN A 10 -16.62 -0.26 12.81
CA GLN A 10 -16.40 0.13 11.41
C GLN A 10 -15.57 1.40 11.28
N LYS A 11 -15.79 2.40 12.14
CA LYS A 11 -14.96 3.62 12.15
C LYS A 11 -13.52 3.32 12.53
N SER A 12 -13.29 2.50 13.54
CA SER A 12 -11.94 2.09 13.94
C SER A 12 -11.22 1.38 12.79
N GLU A 13 -11.91 0.48 12.11
CA GLU A 13 -11.35 -0.21 10.94
C GLU A 13 -11.12 0.73 9.75
N GLN A 14 -12.03 1.65 9.48
CA GLN A 14 -11.84 2.70 8.47
C GLN A 14 -10.56 3.50 8.75
N HIS A 15 -10.36 3.98 9.98
CA HIS A 15 -9.14 4.70 10.36
C HIS A 15 -7.88 3.85 10.20
N PHE A 16 -7.93 2.58 10.61
CA PHE A 16 -6.80 1.65 10.47
C PHE A 16 -6.41 1.47 9.00
N LEU A 17 -7.38 1.27 8.11
CA LEU A 17 -7.14 1.10 6.68
C LEU A 17 -6.67 2.40 6.01
N VAL A 18 -7.20 3.57 6.40
CA VAL A 18 -6.70 4.87 5.92
C VAL A 18 -5.23 5.08 6.30
N PHE A 19 -4.86 4.71 7.53
CA PHE A 19 -3.47 4.75 8.00
C PHE A 19 -2.59 3.76 7.21
N ALA A 20 -3.01 2.50 7.08
CA ALA A 20 -2.27 1.48 6.36
C ALA A 20 -2.00 1.88 4.89
N LEU A 21 -3.02 2.40 4.20
CA LEU A 21 -2.87 2.92 2.84
C LEU A 21 -1.90 4.12 2.78
N GLY A 22 -1.93 5.01 3.76
CA GLY A 22 -0.96 6.11 3.86
C GLY A 22 0.48 5.63 4.02
N TRP A 23 0.68 4.65 4.91
CA TRP A 23 1.98 4.00 5.11
C TRP A 23 2.49 3.29 3.84
N LEU A 24 1.62 2.54 3.17
CA LEU A 24 1.94 1.86 1.92
C LEU A 24 2.36 2.84 0.82
N LEU A 25 1.67 3.98 0.69
CA LEU A 25 2.05 5.00 -0.29
C LEU A 25 3.49 5.49 -0.07
N LEU A 26 3.85 5.82 1.17
CA LEU A 26 5.21 6.23 1.53
C LEU A 26 6.24 5.17 1.16
N LYS A 27 5.95 3.90 1.46
CA LYS A 27 6.84 2.77 1.13
C LYS A 27 6.95 2.56 -0.37
N ILE A 28 5.86 2.65 -1.12
CA ILE A 28 5.87 2.55 -2.58
C ILE A 28 6.73 3.65 -3.20
N GLU A 29 6.59 4.89 -2.75
CA GLU A 29 7.41 6.01 -3.24
C GLU A 29 8.90 5.79 -2.99
N LEU A 30 9.24 5.20 -1.84
CA LEU A 30 10.62 4.86 -1.53
C LEU A 30 11.11 3.71 -2.41
N HIS A 31 10.35 2.62 -2.54
CA HIS A 31 10.71 1.49 -3.40
C HIS A 31 10.89 1.92 -4.87
N LEU A 32 10.08 2.84 -5.39
CA LEU A 32 10.22 3.36 -6.76
C LEU A 32 11.56 4.07 -7.01
N ARG A 33 12.22 4.61 -5.98
CA ARG A 33 13.54 5.24 -6.14
C ARG A 33 14.66 4.24 -6.38
N TYR A 34 14.49 3.01 -5.91
CA TYR A 34 15.52 1.96 -5.97
C TYR A 34 15.14 0.80 -6.89
N CYS A 35 13.86 0.67 -7.26
CA CYS A 35 13.38 -0.38 -8.15
C CYS A 35 13.94 -0.16 -9.56
N PRO A 36 14.60 -1.15 -10.17
CA PRO A 36 15.18 -1.02 -11.51
C PRO A 36 14.12 -0.70 -12.56
N GLU A 37 14.49 0.17 -13.49
CA GLU A 37 13.60 0.58 -14.58
C GLU A 37 13.24 -0.59 -15.50
N GLY A 38 12.02 -0.58 -16.04
CA GLY A 38 11.54 -1.59 -16.98
C GLY A 38 11.12 -2.92 -16.34
N THR A 39 11.24 -3.06 -15.02
CA THR A 39 10.73 -4.23 -14.30
C THR A 39 9.22 -4.21 -14.17
N ALA A 40 8.61 -5.40 -14.10
CA ALA A 40 7.18 -5.52 -13.80
C ALA A 40 6.84 -4.87 -12.45
N GLN A 41 7.73 -5.00 -11.46
CA GLN A 41 7.58 -4.43 -10.12
C GLN A 41 7.55 -2.90 -10.15
N GLN A 42 8.42 -2.24 -10.93
CA GLN A 42 8.38 -0.79 -11.09
C GLN A 42 7.02 -0.32 -11.66
N SER A 43 6.49 -1.03 -12.66
CA SER A 43 5.19 -0.73 -13.26
C SER A 43 4.04 -0.90 -12.25
N MET A 44 4.05 -1.99 -11.47
CA MET A 44 3.05 -2.25 -10.44
C MET A 44 3.12 -1.25 -9.28
N LEU A 45 4.33 -0.89 -8.82
CA LEU A 45 4.53 0.15 -7.82
C LEU A 45 3.98 1.49 -8.31
N SER A 46 4.23 1.85 -9.58
CA SER A 46 3.71 3.08 -10.19
C SER A 46 2.18 3.09 -10.26
N PHE A 47 1.57 1.95 -10.61
CA PHE A 47 0.13 1.77 -10.56
C PHE A 47 -0.42 2.02 -9.15
N PHE A 48 0.14 1.37 -8.13
CA PHE A 48 -0.33 1.55 -6.75
C PHE A 48 -0.09 2.96 -6.21
N LYS A 49 1.01 3.63 -6.58
CA LYS A 49 1.26 5.03 -6.23
C LYS A 49 0.11 5.94 -6.66
N PHE A 50 -0.48 5.67 -7.82
CA PHE A 50 -1.62 6.45 -8.34
C PHE A 50 -2.98 6.00 -7.77
N GLN A 51 -3.16 4.71 -7.52
CA GLN A 51 -4.45 4.18 -7.03
C GLN A 51 -4.68 4.41 -5.53
N ILE A 52 -3.64 4.33 -4.70
CA ILE A 52 -3.77 4.43 -3.25
C ILE A 52 -4.44 5.75 -2.80
N PRO A 53 -4.07 6.94 -3.32
CA PRO A 53 -4.76 8.18 -2.96
C PRO A 53 -6.27 8.12 -3.22
N LYS A 54 -6.69 7.53 -4.35
CA LYS A 54 -8.11 7.37 -4.70
C LYS A 54 -8.83 6.40 -3.77
N LEU A 55 -8.19 5.29 -3.44
CA LEU A 55 -8.72 4.32 -2.47
C LEU A 55 -8.89 4.93 -1.08
N ARG A 56 -7.93 5.76 -0.65
CA ARG A 56 -8.02 6.49 0.63
C ARG A 56 -9.18 7.47 0.62
N GLU A 57 -9.32 8.24 -0.45
CA GLU A 57 -10.44 9.17 -0.62
C GLU A 57 -11.78 8.45 -0.58
N GLU A 58 -11.95 7.38 -1.37
CA GLU A 58 -13.15 6.57 -1.38
C GLU A 58 -13.49 6.00 0.00
N LEU A 59 -12.49 5.45 0.70
CA LEU A 59 -12.66 4.91 2.04
C LEU A 59 -13.11 6.00 3.03
N CYS A 60 -12.49 7.19 3.01
CA CYS A 60 -12.87 8.33 3.86
C CYS A 60 -14.32 8.79 3.63
N PHE A 61 -14.83 8.71 2.40
CA PHE A 61 -16.21 9.08 2.08
C PHE A 61 -17.23 7.95 2.31
N THR A 62 -16.77 6.72 2.57
CA THR A 62 -17.63 5.57 2.86
C THR A 62 -18.15 5.63 4.30
N ASN A 63 -19.19 6.44 4.53
CA ASN A 63 -19.68 6.79 5.88
C ASN A 63 -21.00 6.11 6.28
N LYS A 64 -21.52 5.23 5.42
CA LYS A 64 -22.77 4.48 5.63
C LYS A 64 -22.46 3.04 5.99
N TYR A 65 -23.14 2.52 7.02
CA TYR A 65 -22.93 1.17 7.55
C TYR A 65 -22.92 0.10 6.45
N VAL A 66 -24.00 0.05 5.65
CA VAL A 66 -24.20 -0.97 4.61
C VAL A 66 -23.21 -0.81 3.45
N GLU A 67 -22.82 0.42 3.13
CA GLU A 67 -21.83 0.68 2.08
C GLU A 67 -20.45 0.20 2.51
N PHE A 68 -20.08 0.48 3.76
CA PHE A 68 -18.83 0.02 4.34
C PHE A 68 -18.72 -1.50 4.36
N GLU A 69 -19.76 -2.21 4.81
CA GLU A 69 -19.76 -3.69 4.80
C GLU A 69 -19.58 -4.28 3.41
N ARG A 70 -20.07 -3.62 2.35
CA ARG A 70 -19.92 -4.08 0.97
C ARG A 70 -18.52 -3.83 0.41
N LYS A 71 -17.85 -2.77 0.88
CA LYS A 71 -16.56 -2.32 0.33
C LYS A 71 -15.35 -2.74 1.17
N ILE A 72 -15.55 -3.12 2.43
CA ILE A 72 -14.45 -3.36 3.37
C ILE A 72 -13.43 -4.37 2.85
N GLU A 73 -13.89 -5.47 2.26
CA GLU A 73 -13.00 -6.50 1.75
C GLU A 73 -12.20 -6.04 0.54
N HIS A 74 -12.76 -5.14 -0.29
CA HIS A 74 -12.03 -4.51 -1.38
C HIS A 74 -10.85 -3.66 -0.86
N PHE A 75 -11.06 -2.87 0.19
CA PHE A 75 -9.99 -2.08 0.80
C PHE A 75 -8.92 -2.97 1.44
N ARG A 76 -9.32 -4.01 2.17
CA ARG A 76 -8.38 -4.98 2.77
C ARG A 76 -7.55 -5.70 1.72
N ASN A 77 -8.17 -6.15 0.63
CA ASN A 77 -7.47 -6.80 -0.46
C ASN A 77 -6.50 -5.85 -1.15
N SER A 78 -6.87 -4.57 -1.34
CA SER A 78 -5.98 -3.57 -1.91
C SER A 78 -4.75 -3.33 -1.04
N VAL A 79 -4.91 -3.26 0.29
CA VAL A 79 -3.80 -3.17 1.25
C VAL A 79 -2.89 -4.41 1.14
N ARG A 80 -3.47 -5.61 1.12
CA ARG A 80 -2.71 -6.88 1.02
C ARG A 80 -1.93 -6.95 -0.30
N SER A 81 -2.57 -6.62 -1.43
CA SER A 81 -1.93 -6.62 -2.74
C SER A 81 -0.78 -5.62 -2.82
N ALA A 82 -0.96 -4.40 -2.31
CA ALA A 82 0.12 -3.42 -2.25
C ALA A 82 1.29 -3.91 -1.36
N GLY A 83 0.99 -4.54 -0.23
CA GLY A 83 2.00 -5.17 0.63
C GLY A 83 2.81 -6.24 -0.09
N ASN A 84 2.14 -7.17 -0.79
CA ASN A 84 2.83 -8.23 -1.55
C ASN A 84 3.74 -7.65 -2.65
N ILE A 85 3.32 -6.57 -3.32
CA ILE A 85 4.18 -5.90 -4.32
C ILE A 85 5.41 -5.26 -3.67
N LEU A 86 5.30 -4.72 -2.46
CA LEU A 86 6.45 -4.22 -1.72
C LEU A 86 7.44 -5.36 -1.40
N ASP A 87 6.95 -6.51 -0.96
CA ASP A 87 7.80 -7.68 -0.69
C ASP A 87 8.51 -8.18 -1.95
N GLN A 88 7.78 -8.30 -3.06
CA GLN A 88 8.36 -8.72 -4.34
C GLN A 88 9.36 -7.69 -4.89
N SER A 89 9.05 -6.40 -4.80
CA SER A 89 9.97 -5.36 -5.25
C SER A 89 11.24 -5.31 -4.41
N LYS A 90 11.17 -5.66 -3.12
CA LYS A 90 12.34 -5.81 -2.27
C LYS A 90 13.31 -6.86 -2.80
N GLU A 91 12.80 -8.03 -3.17
CA GLU A 91 13.60 -9.11 -3.76
C GLU A 91 14.27 -8.66 -5.07
N VAL A 92 13.54 -7.95 -5.94
CA VAL A 92 14.08 -7.43 -7.21
C VAL A 92 15.18 -6.39 -6.99
N ILE A 93 14.99 -5.46 -6.05
CA ILE A 93 16.00 -4.44 -5.72
C ILE A 93 17.29 -5.13 -5.24
N ILE A 94 17.19 -6.11 -4.35
CA ILE A 94 18.35 -6.85 -3.83
C ILE A 94 19.05 -7.61 -4.96
N ALA A 95 18.30 -8.35 -5.78
CA ALA A 95 18.85 -9.10 -6.90
C ALA A 95 19.57 -8.21 -7.92
N HIS A 96 19.01 -7.03 -8.23
CA HIS A 96 19.64 -6.07 -9.13
C HIS A 96 20.95 -5.51 -8.57
N ARG A 97 21.00 -5.18 -7.27
CA ARG A 97 22.23 -4.72 -6.62
C ARG A 97 23.32 -5.78 -6.65
N LEU A 98 22.97 -7.04 -6.34
CA LEU A 98 23.87 -8.19 -6.43
C LEU A 98 24.45 -8.35 -7.84
N ALA A 99 23.61 -8.26 -8.88
CA ALA A 99 24.05 -8.37 -10.27
C ALA A 99 25.07 -7.28 -10.68
N HIS A 100 25.03 -6.12 -10.02
CA HIS A 100 25.95 -5.00 -10.26
C HIS A 100 27.14 -4.99 -9.27
N GLN A 101 27.36 -6.06 -8.50
CA GLN A 101 28.40 -6.16 -7.49
C GLN A 101 28.35 -5.02 -6.44
N LEU A 102 27.16 -4.44 -6.24
CA LEU A 102 26.90 -3.49 -5.18
C LEU A 102 26.60 -4.25 -3.88
N GLU A 103 26.86 -3.62 -2.74
CA GLU A 103 26.56 -4.22 -1.44
C GLU A 103 25.07 -4.65 -1.38
N PRO A 104 24.77 -5.93 -1.07
CA PRO A 104 23.42 -6.48 -1.04
C PRO A 104 22.63 -6.07 0.21
N ALA A 105 22.95 -4.90 0.75
CA ALA A 105 22.19 -4.30 1.82
C ALA A 105 20.92 -3.69 1.23
N TRP A 106 19.78 -4.03 1.85
CA TRP A 106 18.59 -3.20 1.81
C TRP A 106 19.03 -1.76 2.13
N PRO A 107 18.73 -0.75 1.29
CA PRO A 107 19.22 0.59 1.54
C PRO A 107 18.87 1.01 2.98
N PRO A 108 19.80 1.64 3.73
CA PRO A 108 19.55 2.00 5.12
C PRO A 108 18.29 2.87 5.27
N GLU A 109 17.96 3.67 4.24
CA GLU A 109 16.74 4.48 4.20
C GLU A 109 15.45 3.66 4.12
N LEU A 110 15.54 2.40 3.69
CA LEU A 110 14.44 1.45 3.56
C LEU A 110 14.36 0.47 4.75
N ALA A 111 15.41 0.35 5.56
CA ALA A 111 15.37 -0.45 6.79
C ALA A 111 14.31 0.13 7.74
N SER A 112 13.47 -0.73 8.30
CA SER A 112 12.56 -0.32 9.38
C SER A 112 13.40 0.24 10.52
N VAL A 113 13.09 1.46 10.96
CA VAL A 113 13.48 1.89 12.29
C VAL A 113 12.83 0.90 13.25
N GLU A 114 13.63 0.09 13.92
CA GLU A 114 13.19 -0.79 15.00
C GLU A 114 12.59 0.02 16.16
#